data_AF-R0MEC3-F1
#
_entry.id   AF-R0MEC3-F1
#
_cell.length_a   1.000
_cell.length_b   1.000
_cell.length_c   1.000
_cell.angle_alpha   90.00
_cell.angle_beta   90.00
_cell.angle_gamma   90.00
#
_symmetry.space_group_name_H-M   'P 1'
#
loop_
_entity.id
_entity.type
_entity.pdbx_description
1 polymer ?
#
loop_
_entity_poly.entity_id
_entity_poly.type
_entity_poly.pdbx_seq_one_letter_code
_entity_poly.pdbx_strand_id
1 'polypeptide(L)'
;MDNEKKENKVKPPRYNEKSLIKKFLCSKDGVQFLNSGIKKTHGKDFDVETEIYNLIDFFVAWSLKFPVRKSSTMSKYEFIKYLEDFCDKNGMYQMFDFIYE
;
A
#
# COMPACT_ATOMS: atom_id res chain seq x y z
N MET A 1 -11.22 51.21 -17.96
CA MET A 1 -11.61 49.80 -18.01
C MET A 1 -10.34 49.01 -18.18
N ASP A 2 -9.82 48.36 -17.15
CA ASP A 2 -8.87 47.27 -17.35
C ASP A 2 -9.05 46.26 -16.20
N ASN A 3 -9.10 45.01 -16.63
CA ASN A 3 -9.87 43.93 -16.04
C ASN A 3 -8.97 43.15 -15.06
N GLU A 4 -9.26 43.22 -13.76
CA GLU A 4 -8.57 42.40 -12.76
C GLU A 4 -8.82 40.91 -13.03
N LYS A 5 -7.79 40.23 -13.56
CA LYS A 5 -7.76 38.76 -13.66
C LYS A 5 -7.82 38.17 -12.26
N LYS A 6 -9.01 37.71 -11.86
CA LYS A 6 -9.21 36.83 -10.70
C LYS A 6 -8.47 35.52 -10.93
N GLU A 7 -7.24 35.41 -10.43
CA GLU A 7 -6.57 34.13 -10.28
C GLU A 7 -7.39 33.25 -9.34
N ASN A 8 -8.03 32.22 -9.91
CA ASN A 8 -8.65 31.14 -9.14
C ASN A 8 -7.56 30.41 -8.36
N LYS A 9 -7.29 30.84 -7.13
CA LYS A 9 -6.45 30.11 -6.17
C LYS A 9 -7.13 28.79 -5.84
N VAL A 10 -6.81 27.75 -6.62
CA VAL A 10 -7.20 26.36 -6.32
C VAL A 10 -6.57 26.03 -4.97
N LYS A 11 -7.40 25.96 -3.93
CA LYS A 11 -6.95 25.55 -2.59
C LYS A 11 -6.31 24.17 -2.71
N PRO A 12 -5.13 23.94 -2.12
CA PRO A 12 -4.50 22.64 -2.18
C PRO A 12 -5.45 21.58 -1.62
N PRO A 13 -5.55 20.41 -2.26
CA PRO A 13 -6.46 19.36 -1.82
C PRO A 13 -6.15 18.98 -0.36
N ARG A 14 -7.19 18.95 0.47
CA ARG A 14 -7.09 18.52 1.86
C ARG A 14 -6.50 17.11 1.90
N TYR A 15 -5.51 16.88 2.78
CA TYR A 15 -4.91 15.56 2.97
C TYR A 15 -6.01 14.51 3.21
N ASN A 16 -6.07 13.51 2.33
CA ASN A 16 -7.05 12.43 2.41
C ASN A 16 -6.32 11.09 2.37
N GLU A 17 -5.97 10.61 3.57
CA GLU A 17 -5.26 9.34 3.76
C GLU A 17 -5.98 8.17 3.08
N LYS A 18 -7.30 8.09 3.22
CA LYS A 18 -8.11 7.03 2.60
C LYS A 18 -7.96 7.02 1.08
N SER A 19 -7.98 8.19 0.43
CA SER A 19 -7.76 8.29 -1.01
C SER A 19 -6.34 7.90 -1.41
N LEU A 20 -5.34 8.28 -0.61
CA LEU A 20 -3.94 7.92 -0.86
C LEU A 20 -3.70 6.42 -0.76
N ILE A 21 -4.25 5.76 0.26
CA ILE A 21 -4.17 4.30 0.44
C ILE A 21 -4.82 3.59 -0.75
N LYS A 22 -6.05 3.98 -1.13
CA LYS A 22 -6.74 3.38 -2.29
C LYS A 22 -5.95 3.55 -3.59
N LYS A 23 -5.46 4.77 -3.84
CA LYS A 23 -4.65 5.06 -5.04
C LYS A 23 -3.36 4.24 -5.06
N PHE A 24 -2.69 4.10 -3.91
CA PHE A 24 -1.49 3.29 -3.80
C PHE A 24 -1.79 1.81 -4.05
N LEU A 25 -2.82 1.24 -3.42
CA LEU A 25 -3.20 -0.17 -3.59
C LEU A 25 -3.52 -0.50 -5.06
N CYS A 26 -4.17 0.41 -5.78
CA CYS A 26 -4.46 0.28 -7.22
C CYS A 26 -3.25 0.57 -8.14
N SER A 27 -2.12 1.01 -7.60
CA SER A 27 -0.93 1.34 -8.39
C SER A 27 -0.05 0.12 -8.66
N LYS A 28 0.94 0.28 -9.55
CA LYS A 28 1.96 -0.74 -9.81
C LYS A 28 2.74 -1.14 -8.56
N ASP A 29 2.96 -0.20 -7.65
CA ASP A 29 3.68 -0.42 -6.39
C ASP A 29 2.79 -0.98 -5.26
N GLY A 30 1.47 -1.01 -5.49
CA GLY A 30 0.46 -1.56 -4.59
C GLY A 30 0.33 -3.07 -4.72
N VAL A 31 -0.88 -3.54 -5.04
CA VAL A 31 -1.17 -4.98 -5.09
C VAL A 31 -0.48 -5.68 -6.26
N GLN A 32 -0.25 -4.96 -7.37
CA GLN A 32 0.49 -5.51 -8.52
C GLN A 32 1.94 -5.89 -8.16
N PHE A 33 2.61 -5.10 -7.31
CA PHE A 33 3.94 -5.42 -6.81
C PHE A 33 3.92 -6.75 -6.04
N LEU A 34 2.93 -6.93 -5.16
CA LEU A 34 2.76 -8.17 -4.39
C LEU A 34 2.66 -9.38 -5.31
N ASN A 35 1.80 -9.31 -6.32
CA ASN A 35 1.60 -10.39 -7.29
C ASN A 35 2.92 -10.77 -8.01
N SER A 36 3.69 -9.76 -8.45
CA SER A 36 4.96 -10.01 -9.16
C SER A 36 6.10 -10.52 -8.28
N GLY A 37 6.04 -10.24 -6.98
CA GLY A 37 7.13 -10.49 -6.04
C GLY A 37 6.95 -11.75 -5.20
N ILE A 38 5.72 -12.14 -4.87
CA ILE A 38 5.46 -13.24 -3.94
C ILE A 38 5.91 -14.60 -4.50
N LYS A 39 5.88 -14.79 -5.82
CA LYS A 39 6.43 -16.01 -6.45
C LYS A 39 7.95 -16.13 -6.31
N LYS A 40 8.64 -15.04 -5.95
CA LYS A 40 10.10 -14.99 -5.77
C LYS A 40 10.52 -15.14 -4.30
N THR A 41 9.58 -15.02 -3.37
CA THR A 41 9.85 -15.23 -1.93
C THR A 41 9.82 -16.70 -1.54
N HIS A 42 9.27 -17.55 -2.42
CA HIS A 42 9.28 -19.01 -2.30
C HIS A 42 10.37 -19.62 -3.18
N GLY A 43 11.08 -20.62 -2.67
CA GLY A 43 12.16 -21.28 -3.39
C GLY A 43 12.34 -22.71 -2.88
N LYS A 44 12.56 -23.66 -3.81
CA LYS A 44 12.71 -25.09 -3.47
C LYS A 44 13.85 -25.39 -2.50
N ASP A 45 14.79 -24.47 -2.36
CA ASP A 45 16.02 -24.64 -1.56
C ASP A 45 15.97 -23.89 -0.21
N PHE A 46 14.87 -23.21 0.12
CA PHE A 46 14.72 -22.55 1.41
C PHE A 46 14.10 -23.48 2.45
N ASP A 47 14.64 -23.46 3.67
CA ASP A 47 13.95 -24.02 4.82
C ASP A 47 12.76 -23.14 5.21
N VAL A 48 11.83 -23.71 5.97
CA VAL A 48 10.58 -23.06 6.37
C VAL A 48 10.82 -21.76 7.15
N GLU A 49 11.85 -21.69 7.99
CA GLU A 49 12.14 -20.50 8.78
C GLU A 49 12.61 -19.36 7.87
N THR A 50 13.50 -19.67 6.93
CA THR A 50 13.96 -18.73 5.89
C THR A 50 12.81 -18.24 5.02
N GLU A 51 11.89 -19.11 4.61
CA GLU A 51 10.70 -18.70 3.85
C GLU A 51 9.81 -17.73 4.63
N ILE A 52 9.60 -17.97 5.93
CA ILE A 52 8.83 -17.08 6.81
C ILE A 52 9.50 -15.70 6.89
N TYR A 53 10.81 -15.63 7.11
CA TYR A 53 11.51 -14.35 7.18
C TYR A 53 11.44 -13.59 5.85
N ASN A 54 11.63 -14.27 4.72
CA ASN A 54 11.53 -13.66 3.39
C ASN A 54 10.14 -13.08 3.13
N LEU A 55 9.08 -13.78 3.54
CA LEU A 55 7.71 -13.28 3.43
C LEU A 55 7.49 -12.04 4.31
N ILE A 56 7.93 -12.07 5.57
CA ILE A 56 7.81 -10.94 6.48
C ILE A 56 8.54 -9.72 5.90
N ASP A 57 9.80 -9.88 5.48
CA ASP A 57 10.60 -8.80 4.91
C ASP A 57 9.96 -8.24 3.63
N PHE A 58 9.40 -9.10 2.78
CA PHE A 58 8.70 -8.68 1.57
C PHE A 58 7.50 -7.79 1.89
N PHE A 59 6.64 -8.19 2.82
CA PHE A 59 5.47 -7.39 3.20
C PHE A 59 5.86 -6.11 3.94
N VAL A 60 6.90 -6.15 4.79
CA VAL A 60 7.42 -4.95 5.46
C VAL A 60 7.97 -3.96 4.44
N ALA A 61 8.80 -4.42 3.50
CA ALA A 61 9.38 -3.57 2.44
C ALA A 61 8.29 -2.98 1.53
N TRP A 62 7.25 -3.76 1.21
CA TRP A 62 6.08 -3.26 0.50
C TRP A 62 5.34 -2.17 1.29
N SER A 63 5.08 -2.40 2.58
CA SER A 63 4.37 -1.46 3.44
C SER A 63 5.08 -0.10 3.57
N LEU A 64 6.42 -0.07 3.49
CA LEU A 64 7.23 1.14 3.54
C LEU A 64 7.00 2.09 2.36
N LYS A 65 6.48 1.60 1.24
CA LYS A 65 6.22 2.40 0.03
C LYS A 65 4.94 3.24 0.12
N PHE A 66 4.10 3.01 1.13
CA PHE A 66 2.83 3.74 1.26
C PHE A 66 3.06 5.23 1.54
N PRO A 67 2.46 6.14 0.75
CA PRO A 67 2.63 7.59 0.89
C PRO A 67 1.70 8.18 1.98
N VAL A 68 1.69 7.57 3.17
CA VAL A 68 0.85 8.00 4.30
C VAL A 68 1.67 8.20 5.56
N ARG A 69 1.28 9.15 6.40
CA ARG A 69 2.05 9.47 7.62
C ARG A 69 2.08 8.30 8.60
N LYS A 70 0.99 7.52 8.65
CA LYS A 70 0.89 6.37 9.55
C LYS A 70 1.96 5.29 9.34
N SER A 71 2.52 5.14 8.13
CA SER A 71 3.59 4.17 7.86
C SER A 71 4.90 4.49 8.61
N SER A 72 5.06 5.76 9.04
CA SER A 72 6.19 6.25 9.84
C SER A 72 5.91 6.35 11.34
N THR A 73 4.64 6.42 11.76
CA THR A 73 4.27 6.61 13.18
C THR A 73 3.86 5.33 13.89
N MET A 74 3.57 4.27 13.14
CA MET A 74 3.18 2.95 13.66
C MET A 74 4.31 1.95 13.45
N SER A 75 4.37 0.92 14.28
CA SER A 75 5.23 -0.25 13.99
C SER A 75 4.79 -0.92 12.70
N LYS A 76 5.68 -1.73 12.10
CA LYS A 76 5.38 -2.40 10.81
C LYS A 76 4.20 -3.36 10.93
N TYR A 77 4.15 -4.11 12.02
CA TYR A 77 3.03 -4.99 12.33
C TYR A 77 1.71 -4.23 12.48
N GLU A 78 1.69 -3.14 13.26
CA GLU A 78 0.48 -2.31 13.42
C GLU A 78 0.05 -1.68 12.09
N PHE A 79 1.00 -1.25 11.27
CA PHE A 79 0.68 -0.66 9.98
C PHE A 79 0.12 -1.70 9.00
N ILE A 80 0.67 -2.91 8.97
CA ILE A 80 0.11 -4.02 8.18
C ILE A 80 -1.29 -4.37 8.70
N LYS A 81 -1.50 -4.45 10.02
CA LYS A 81 -2.83 -4.71 10.59
C LYS A 81 -3.82 -3.62 10.25
N TYR A 82 -3.39 -2.37 10.26
CA TYR A 82 -4.19 -1.23 9.83
C TYR A 82 -4.60 -1.34 8.35
N LEU A 83 -3.69 -1.81 7.47
CA LEU A 83 -4.01 -2.03 6.05
C LEU A 83 -5.00 -3.18 5.86
N GLU A 84 -4.87 -4.26 6.63
CA GLU A 84 -5.83 -5.37 6.63
C GLU A 84 -7.23 -4.86 7.00
N ASP A 85 -7.35 -4.18 8.14
CA ASP A 85 -8.60 -3.55 8.59
C ASP A 85 -9.16 -2.55 7.57
N PHE A 86 -8.28 -1.80 6.92
CA PHE A 86 -8.67 -0.85 5.88
C PHE A 86 -9.26 -1.57 4.68
N CYS A 87 -8.65 -2.68 4.24
CA CYS A 87 -9.12 -3.45 3.11
C CYS A 87 -10.49 -4.08 3.41
N ASP A 88 -10.68 -4.61 4.62
CA ASP A 88 -11.96 -5.15 5.10
C ASP A 88 -13.08 -4.11 5.04
N LYS A 89 -12.89 -2.98 5.73
CA LYS A 89 -13.89 -1.90 5.82
C LYS A 89 -14.19 -1.23 4.48
N ASN A 90 -13.37 -1.43 3.46
CA ASN A 90 -13.54 -0.83 2.14
C ASN A 90 -13.81 -1.84 1.02
N GLY A 91 -14.02 -3.12 1.33
CA GLY A 91 -14.32 -4.16 0.35
C GLY A 91 -13.20 -4.35 -0.68
N MET A 92 -11.94 -4.21 -0.26
CA MET A 92 -10.78 -4.27 -1.16
C MET A 92 -10.10 -5.64 -1.20
N TYR A 93 -10.58 -6.64 -0.46
CA TYR A 93 -10.02 -7.99 -0.47
C TYR A 93 -9.97 -8.62 -1.86
N GLN A 94 -10.96 -8.33 -2.71
CA GLN A 94 -11.02 -8.82 -4.09
C GLN A 94 -9.79 -8.41 -4.93
N MET A 95 -9.07 -7.36 -4.54
CA MET A 95 -7.84 -6.97 -5.23
C MET A 95 -6.69 -7.96 -4.99
N PHE A 96 -6.77 -8.74 -3.91
CA PHE A 96 -5.76 -9.70 -3.47
C PHE A 96 -6.09 -11.15 -3.86
N ASP A 97 -7.27 -11.43 -4.43
CA ASP A 97 -7.70 -12.81 -4.78
C ASP A 97 -6.66 -13.53 -5.64
N PHE A 98 -5.99 -12.81 -6.55
CA PHE A 98 -4.94 -13.33 -7.43
C PHE A 98 -3.64 -13.77 -6.73
N ILE A 99 -3.46 -13.44 -5.45
CA ILE A 99 -2.29 -13.90 -4.67
C ILE A 99 -2.45 -15.37 -4.27
N TYR A 100 -3.68 -15.86 -4.18
CA TYR A 100 -4.01 -17.21 -3.74
C TYR A 100 -4.41 -18.15 -4.89
N GLU A 101 -4.31 -17.69 -6.14
CA GLU A 101 -4.39 -18.51 -7.38
C GLU A 101 -3.00 -19.00 -7.83
#